data_AF-A0A7V8Z6T6-F1
#
_entry.id   AF-A0A7V8Z6T6-F1
#
_cell.length_a   1.000
_cell.length_b   1.000
_cell.length_c   1.000
_cell.angle_alpha   90.00
_cell.angle_beta   90.00
_cell.angle_gamma   90.00
#
_symmetry.space_group_name_H-M   'P 1'
#
loop_
_entity.id
_entity.type
_entity.pdbx_description
1 polymer ?
#
loop_
_entity_poly.entity_id
_entity_poly.type
_entity_poly.pdbx_seq_one_letter_code
_entity_poly.pdbx_strand_id
1 'polypeptide(L)' 'MAETLKRELGVEAELVEGKRGEFTVLVNDKAVAKKRWLMIPKDEAIVASVKQVLEQ' A
#
# COMPACT_ATOMS: atom_id res chain seq x y z
N MET A 1 -3.05 -7.40 -1.91
CA MET A 1 -2.15 -6.26 -1.64
C MET A 1 -0.78 -6.68 -1.13
N ALA A 2 -0.62 -7.23 0.09
CA ALA A 2 0.72 -7.63 0.58
C ALA A 2 1.42 -8.62 -0.37
N GLU A 3 0.74 -9.68 -0.78
CA GLU A 3 1.23 -10.61 -1.81
C GLU A 3 1.53 -9.94 -3.15
N THR A 4 0.71 -8.96 -3.55
CA THR A 4 0.93 -8.18 -4.78
C THR A 4 2.25 -7.39 -4.71
N LEU A 5 2.52 -6.73 -3.57
CA LEU A 5 3.78 -5.99 -3.37
C LEU A 5 4.99 -6.92 -3.36
N LYS A 6 4.86 -8.10 -2.74
CA LYS A 6 5.91 -9.11 -2.73
C LYS A 6 6.22 -9.60 -4.15
N ARG A 7 5.20 -9.92 -4.93
CA ARG A 7 5.35 -10.41 -6.31
C ARG A 7 5.92 -9.36 -7.27
N GLU A 8 5.41 -8.14 -7.21
CA GLU A 8 5.72 -7.09 -8.20
C GLU A 8 6.98 -6.28 -7.85
N LEU A 9 7.27 -6.09 -6.56
CA LEU A 9 8.39 -5.25 -6.10
C LEU A 9 9.43 -6.01 -5.28
N GLY A 10 9.20 -7.28 -4.93
CA GLY A 10 10.10 -8.04 -4.05
C GLY A 10 10.10 -7.55 -2.60
N VAL A 11 9.10 -6.76 -2.20
CA VAL A 11 9.03 -6.14 -0.87
C VAL A 11 8.14 -6.97 0.05
N GLU A 12 8.62 -7.26 1.25
CA GLU A 12 7.78 -7.85 2.29
C GLU A 12 6.98 -6.76 2.99
N ALA A 13 5.68 -7.00 3.18
CA ALA A 13 4.77 -6.07 3.83
C ALA A 13 4.15 -6.75 5.04
N GLU A 14 4.17 -6.04 6.18
CA GLU A 14 3.45 -6.45 7.38
C GLU A 14 1.98 -6.03 7.28
N LEU A 15 1.08 -6.92 7.74
CA LEU A 15 -0.33 -6.61 7.87
C LEU A 15 -0.62 -6.14 9.31
N VAL A 16 -0.96 -4.86 9.44
CA VAL A 16 -1.35 -4.26 10.72
C VAL A 16 -2.88 -4.17 10.77
N GLU A 17 -3.47 -4.68 11.84
CA GLU A 17 -4.93 -4.59 12.04
C GLU A 17 -5.35 -3.14 12.34
N GLY A 18 -6.18 -2.58 11.46
CA GLY A 18 -6.74 -1.23 11.58
C GLY A 18 -8.16 -1.20 12.17
N LYS A 19 -8.80 -0.03 12.15
CA LYS A 19 -10.20 0.13 12.59
C LYS A 19 -11.21 -0.05 11.44
N ARG A 20 -12.51 0.05 11.76
CA ARG A 20 -13.67 -0.11 10.85
C ARG A 20 -13.41 0.29 9.40
N GLY A 21 -13.13 -0.71 8.55
CA GLY A 21 -13.02 -0.55 7.10
C GLY A 21 -11.83 0.30 6.65
N GLU A 22 -10.80 0.43 7.49
CA GLU A 22 -9.57 1.14 7.20
C GLU A 22 -8.73 0.38 6.16
N PHE A 23 -8.08 1.14 5.29
CA PHE A 23 -7.06 0.62 4.39
C PHE A 23 -6.08 1.76 4.12
N THR A 24 -4.84 1.53 4.55
CA THR A 24 -3.73 2.46 4.38
C THR A 24 -2.49 1.62 4.09
N VAL A 25 -1.69 2.05 3.12
CA VAL A 25 -0.36 1.49 2.84
C VAL A 25 0.65 2.54 3.28
N LEU A 26 1.53 2.13 4.19
CA LEU A 26 2.60 2.95 4.75
C LEU A 26 3.94 2.42 4.23
N VAL A 27 4.85 3.32 3.88
CA VAL A 27 6.26 3.02 3.58
C VAL A 27 7.10 3.98 4.40
N ASN A 28 7.94 3.49 5.31
CA ASN A 28 8.72 4.32 6.25
C ASN A 28 7.85 5.36 6.96
N ASP A 29 6.75 4.92 7.58
CA ASP A 29 5.75 5.75 8.28
C ASP A 29 5.00 6.79 7.42
N LYS A 30 5.26 6.83 6.11
CA LYS A 30 4.59 7.72 5.16
C LYS A 30 3.43 7.02 4.48
N ALA A 31 2.24 7.60 4.55
CA ALA A 31 1.07 7.12 3.81
C ALA A 31 1.25 7.34 2.30
N VAL A 32 1.36 6.24 1.55
CA VAL A 32 1.52 6.25 0.09
C VAL A 32 0.23 5.92 -0.65
N ALA A 33 -0.67 5.17 -0.01
CA ALA A 33 -2.02 4.92 -0.50
C ALA A 33 -3.01 4.84 0.66
N LYS A 34 -4.20 5.39 0.45
CA LYS A 34 -5.29 5.35 1.45
C LYS A 34 -6.62 5.13 0.74
N LYS A 35 -7.51 4.39 1.39
CA LYS A 35 -8.89 4.26 0.96
C LYS A 35 -9.62 5.61 1.01
N ARG A 36 -10.41 5.88 -0.02
CA ARG A 36 -11.37 6.99 -0.10
C ARG A 36 -12.75 6.45 0.31
N TRP A 37 -13.69 7.36 0.60
CA TRP A 37 -15.00 7.07 1.22
C TRP A 37 -15.68 5.75 0.77
N LEU A 38 -15.65 5.44 -0.53
CA LEU A 38 -16.25 4.21 -1.09
C LEU A 38 -15.29 3.37 -1.95
N MET A 39 -14.01 3.71 -2.02
CA MET A 39 -13.09 3.04 -2.96
C MET A 39 -11.70 2.84 -2.38
N ILE A 40 -11.21 1.62 -2.54
CA ILE A 40 -9.79 1.28 -2.42
C ILE A 40 -9.13 1.65 -3.76
N PRO A 41 -7.95 2.29 -3.77
CA PRO A 41 -7.20 2.50 -4.99
C PRO A 41 -6.90 1.19 -5.70
N LYS A 42 -6.75 1.21 -7.03
CA LYS A 42 -6.36 0.02 -7.79
C LYS A 42 -4.94 -0.44 -7.41
N ASP A 43 -4.71 -1.74 -7.40
CA ASP A 43 -3.42 -2.36 -7.09
C ASP A 43 -2.27 -1.73 -7.89
N GLU A 44 -2.44 -1.53 -9.20
CA GLU A 44 -1.43 -0.89 -10.08
C GLU A 44 -0.99 0.49 -9.58
N ALA A 45 -1.93 1.31 -9.13
CA ALA A 45 -1.64 2.65 -8.61
C ALA A 45 -0.94 2.58 -7.25
N ILE A 46 -1.27 1.59 -6.42
CA ILE A 46 -0.61 1.38 -5.13
C ILE A 46 0.83 0.92 -5.35
N VAL A 47 1.05 -0.07 -6.24
CA VAL A 47 2.39 -0.56 -6.61
C VAL A 47 3.26 0.56 -7.16
N ALA A 48 2.73 1.38 -8.08
CA ALA A 48 3.46 2.53 -8.62
C ALA A 48 3.84 3.54 -7.53
N SER A 49 2.93 3.82 -6.59
CA SER A 49 3.17 4.74 -5.48
C SER A 49 4.23 4.23 -4.50
N VAL A 50 4.20 2.93 -4.19
CA VAL A 50 5.22 2.28 -3.34
C VAL A 50 6.58 2.32 -4.04
N LYS A 51 6.65 1.95 -5.32
CA LYS A 51 7.89 1.97 -6.11
C LYS A 51 8.52 3.36 -6.11
N GLN A 52 7.73 4.40 -6.39
CA GLN A 52 8.22 5.79 -6.42
C GLN A 52 8.83 6.23 -5.08
N VAL A 53 8.33 5.72 -3.95
CA VAL A 53 8.86 6.07 -2.62
C VAL A 53 10.10 5.25 -2.26
N LEU A 54 10.24 4.03 -2.78
CA LEU A 54 11.44 3.21 -2.57
C LEU A 54 12.64 3.65 -3.42
N GLU A 55 12.39 4.31 -4.54
CA GLU A 55 13.43 4.85 -5.44
C GLU A 55 13.89 6.28 -5.04
N GLN A 56 13.36 6.83 -3.93
CA GLN A 56 13.75 8.14 -3.36
C GLN A 56 14.71 7.97 -2.19
#